data_AF-V5H6V5-F1
#
_entry.id   AF-V5H6V5-F1
#
_cell.length_a   1.000
_cell.length_b   1.000
_cell.length_c   1.000
_cell.angle_alpha   90.00
_cell.angle_beta   90.00
_cell.angle_gamma   90.00
#
_symmetry.space_group_name_H-M   'P 1'
#
loop_
_entity.id
_entity.type
_entity.pdbx_description
1 polymer ?
#
loop_
_entity_poly.entity_id
_entity_poly.type
_entity_poly.pdbx_seq_one_letter_code
_entity_poly.pdbx_strand_id
1 'polypeptide(L)'
;MALPVGRGMLTLRTCRPVLTDPLPIPKLCLTGRVPPQNTMVDMSHIEVPPNMNVWPLFHNGVAAGLRVCPGAEEVDSSWIVYNRPRGTAATDATLEHAGFLLGLGLNGHLSKLSTTALHDYLLRNHELTSVGLLLGLAASNCGTMNLECTKLMSIHVDALLPPTSTELDVHPLVRVASVMGLGLLYAESGHRHMAETLLGEIGRPPGPEMDHCVDRESYALAAGLALGLVMLGKGGSTVGLPDLHMADQLYHFMVGGHVRAIGSASQRERFRSPSYQIREGNAVNVDVTSPAATLALGLMFFDSGKVAVAKWMSAPETQYLLDMVRPDFLLLRTLGAGLVLWSDVRPTRDWVESHVPKVVSAQAFGDGGSTDIDHETMSQAYCNILAGACLCLGLKFAGSANNQAFDTLLHYARLFLDLQRRPSAEQAGRN
;
A
#
# COMPACT_ATOMS: atom_id res chain seq x y z
N MET A 1 3.29 -16.60 -11.56
CA MET A 1 2.29 -15.62 -11.09
C MET A 1 2.88 -14.25 -10.73
N ALA A 2 4.07 -14.15 -10.10
CA ALA A 2 4.69 -12.85 -9.76
C ALA A 2 5.46 -12.15 -10.91
N LEU A 3 5.85 -12.88 -11.96
CA LEU A 3 6.64 -12.36 -13.08
C LEU A 3 6.04 -11.14 -13.81
N PRO A 4 4.71 -11.01 -14.01
CA PRO A 4 4.14 -9.86 -14.72
C PRO A 4 4.54 -8.51 -14.14
N VAL A 5 4.65 -8.38 -12.81
CA VAL A 5 5.02 -7.11 -12.15
C VAL A 5 6.43 -6.67 -12.59
N GLY A 6 7.41 -7.57 -12.49
CA GLY A 6 8.79 -7.29 -12.95
C GLY A 6 8.89 -7.08 -14.46
N ARG A 7 8.10 -7.80 -15.25
CA ARG A 7 8.02 -7.60 -16.71
C ARG A 7 7.51 -6.20 -17.06
N GLY A 8 6.52 -5.69 -16.32
CA GLY A 8 6.01 -4.32 -16.47
C GLY A 8 7.11 -3.28 -16.21
N MET A 9 7.90 -3.45 -15.15
CA MET A 9 9.04 -2.57 -14.85
C MET A 9 10.12 -2.64 -15.93
N LEU A 10 10.42 -3.82 -16.46
CA LEU A 10 11.43 -4.03 -17.51
C LEU A 10 11.06 -3.38 -18.84
N THR A 11 9.78 -3.39 -19.19
CA THR A 11 9.28 -2.93 -20.50
C THR A 11 8.51 -1.62 -20.42
N LEU A 12 8.72 -0.85 -19.35
CA LEU A 12 8.05 0.43 -19.10
C LEU A 12 8.33 1.43 -20.24
N ARG A 13 7.27 1.95 -20.86
CA ARG A 13 7.30 3.03 -21.88
C ARG A 13 8.20 2.74 -23.09
N THR A 14 8.20 1.50 -23.59
CA THR A 14 9.04 1.08 -24.72
C THR A 14 8.30 0.98 -26.06
N CYS A 15 6.97 1.02 -26.08
CA CYS A 15 6.15 0.72 -27.24
C CYS A 15 5.26 1.91 -27.64
N ARG A 16 5.26 2.25 -28.94
CA ARG A 16 4.24 3.11 -29.54
C ARG A 16 3.21 2.22 -30.23
N PRO A 17 1.95 2.18 -29.76
CA PRO A 17 0.92 1.33 -30.35
C PRO A 17 0.55 1.83 -31.75
N VAL A 18 0.21 0.91 -32.64
CA VAL A 18 -0.41 1.24 -33.94
C VAL A 18 -1.93 1.30 -33.72
N LEU A 19 -2.58 2.39 -34.12
CA LEU A 19 -3.99 2.63 -33.82
C LEU A 19 -4.98 1.66 -34.47
N THR A 20 -4.57 0.97 -35.54
CA THR A 20 -5.43 0.04 -36.26
C THR A 20 -5.64 -1.28 -35.51
N ASP A 21 -4.73 -1.61 -34.59
CA ASP A 21 -4.70 -2.91 -33.93
C ASP A 21 -4.85 -2.76 -32.41
N PRO A 22 -5.51 -3.72 -31.73
CA PRO A 22 -5.50 -3.76 -30.28
C PRO A 22 -4.09 -4.07 -29.78
N LEU A 23 -3.71 -3.52 -28.63
CA LEU A 23 -2.41 -3.81 -28.04
C LEU A 23 -2.35 -5.29 -27.65
N PRO A 24 -1.36 -6.06 -28.14
CA PRO A 24 -1.27 -7.47 -27.81
C PRO A 24 -0.85 -7.65 -26.34
N ILE A 25 -1.78 -8.14 -25.53
CA ILE A 25 -1.52 -8.60 -24.17
C ILE A 25 -0.96 -10.04 -24.26
N PRO A 26 0.28 -10.28 -23.81
CA PRO A 26 0.86 -11.63 -23.86
C PRO A 26 0.10 -12.55 -22.90
N LYS A 27 -0.35 -13.72 -23.39
CA LYS A 27 -1.10 -14.68 -22.56
C LYS A 27 -0.25 -15.18 -21.39
N LEU A 28 -0.84 -15.18 -20.20
CA LEU A 28 -0.23 -15.78 -19.01
C LEU A 28 -0.51 -17.30 -18.99
N CYS A 29 0.44 -18.08 -19.49
CA CYS A 29 0.33 -19.55 -19.47
C CYS A 29 0.86 -20.09 -18.13
N LEU A 30 0.05 -20.91 -17.45
CA LEU A 30 0.44 -21.63 -16.24
C LEU A 30 0.65 -23.15 -16.49
N THR A 31 0.92 -23.53 -17.74
CA THR A 31 1.15 -24.92 -18.14
C THR A 31 2.63 -25.27 -18.07
N GLY A 32 2.90 -26.53 -17.67
CA GLY A 32 4.24 -27.11 -17.65
C GLY A 32 4.50 -27.96 -18.90
N ARG A 33 5.78 -28.14 -19.25
CA ARG A 33 6.21 -29.12 -20.27
C ARG A 33 7.15 -30.12 -19.64
N VAL A 34 6.83 -31.41 -19.77
CA VAL A 34 7.64 -32.49 -19.21
C VAL A 34 8.57 -33.07 -20.29
N PRO A 35 9.89 -32.96 -20.15
CA PRO A 35 10.83 -33.63 -21.04
C PRO A 35 10.83 -35.15 -20.78
N PRO A 36 11.15 -36.01 -21.78
CA PRO A 36 11.68 -35.69 -23.11
C PRO A 36 10.62 -35.47 -24.21
N GLN A 37 9.36 -35.85 -23.98
CA GLN A 37 8.30 -35.83 -25.01
C GLN A 37 7.62 -34.45 -25.16
N ASN A 38 7.94 -33.48 -24.29
CA ASN A 38 7.33 -32.14 -24.26
C ASN A 38 5.80 -32.16 -24.11
N THR A 39 5.26 -33.18 -23.44
CA THR A 39 3.83 -33.26 -23.10
C THR A 39 3.45 -32.06 -22.23
N MET A 40 2.34 -31.41 -22.59
CA MET A 40 1.80 -30.29 -21.81
C MET A 40 1.02 -30.83 -20.62
N VAL A 41 1.34 -30.33 -19.44
CA VAL A 41 0.65 -30.62 -18.19
C VAL A 41 -0.01 -29.34 -17.70
N ASP A 42 -1.30 -29.43 -17.40
CA ASP A 42 -2.08 -28.34 -16.81
C ASP A 42 -2.44 -28.67 -15.37
N MET A 43 -2.84 -27.66 -14.60
CA MET A 43 -3.22 -27.79 -13.19
C MET A 43 -4.65 -28.30 -12.98
N SER A 44 -5.33 -28.75 -14.04
CA SER A 44 -6.72 -29.22 -14.01
C SER A 44 -6.96 -30.43 -13.08
N HIS A 45 -5.91 -31.17 -12.75
CA HIS A 45 -5.97 -32.36 -11.89
C HIS A 45 -5.64 -32.08 -10.42
N ILE A 46 -5.38 -30.82 -10.05
CA ILE A 46 -5.04 -30.39 -8.69
C ILE A 46 -6.12 -29.43 -8.21
N GLU A 47 -6.57 -29.58 -6.96
CA GLU A 47 -7.45 -28.60 -6.34
C GLU A 47 -6.69 -27.29 -6.14
N VAL A 48 -7.06 -26.28 -6.92
CA VAL A 48 -6.51 -24.92 -6.85
C VAL A 48 -7.57 -23.95 -6.31
N PRO A 49 -7.17 -22.91 -5.57
CA PRO A 49 -8.10 -21.86 -5.15
C PRO A 49 -8.79 -21.23 -6.38
N PRO A 50 -10.12 -21.01 -6.33
CA PRO A 50 -10.89 -20.56 -7.50
C PRO A 50 -10.48 -19.17 -8.02
N ASN A 51 -9.89 -18.34 -7.16
CA ASN A 51 -9.45 -16.98 -7.45
C ASN A 51 -7.93 -16.86 -7.71
N MET A 52 -7.20 -17.98 -7.85
CA MET A 52 -5.74 -18.00 -8.01
C MET A 52 -5.23 -17.13 -9.16
N ASN A 53 -5.96 -17.06 -10.27
CA ASN A 53 -5.53 -16.37 -11.49
C ASN A 53 -5.91 -14.88 -11.55
N VAL A 54 -6.76 -14.41 -10.63
CA VAL A 54 -7.38 -13.08 -10.68
C VAL A 54 -6.35 -11.95 -10.67
N TRP A 55 -5.50 -11.89 -9.64
CA TRP A 55 -4.43 -10.88 -9.54
C TRP A 55 -3.28 -11.06 -10.54
N PRO A 56 -2.80 -12.27 -10.84
CA PRO A 56 -1.80 -12.48 -11.88
C PRO A 56 -2.23 -11.98 -13.27
N LEU A 57 -3.48 -12.21 -13.67
CA LEU A 57 -4.05 -11.71 -14.92
C LEU A 57 -4.20 -10.19 -14.90
N PHE A 58 -4.66 -9.62 -13.79
CA PHE A 58 -4.69 -8.17 -13.62
C PHE A 58 -3.28 -7.55 -13.80
N HIS A 59 -2.26 -8.06 -13.10
CA HIS A 59 -0.87 -7.60 -13.26
C HIS A 59 -0.33 -7.82 -14.67
N ASN A 60 -0.76 -8.88 -15.36
CA ASN A 60 -0.43 -9.14 -16.76
C ASN A 60 -0.93 -8.01 -17.68
N GLY A 61 -2.16 -7.57 -17.46
CA GLY A 61 -2.76 -6.41 -18.10
C GLY A 61 -2.02 -5.11 -17.80
N VAL A 62 -1.73 -4.82 -16.52
CA VAL A 62 -0.98 -3.63 -16.10
C VAL A 62 0.37 -3.56 -16.81
N ALA A 63 1.10 -4.68 -16.84
CA ALA A 63 2.39 -4.76 -17.50
C ALA A 63 2.30 -4.55 -19.01
N ALA A 64 1.19 -4.94 -19.67
CA ALA A 64 0.96 -4.63 -21.06
C ALA A 64 0.67 -3.12 -21.27
N GLY A 65 -0.17 -2.52 -20.42
CA GLY A 65 -0.51 -1.09 -20.50
C GLY A 65 0.67 -0.16 -20.21
N LEU A 66 1.54 -0.53 -19.27
CA LEU A 66 2.75 0.23 -18.94
C LEU A 66 3.77 0.33 -20.08
N ARG A 67 3.71 -0.57 -21.08
CA ARG A 67 4.57 -0.52 -22.25
C ARG A 67 4.29 0.69 -23.14
N VAL A 68 3.08 1.24 -23.10
CA VAL A 68 2.67 2.36 -23.94
C VAL A 68 3.45 3.62 -23.54
N CYS A 69 4.09 4.27 -24.51
CA CYS A 69 4.82 5.52 -24.25
C CYS A 69 3.85 6.66 -23.85
N PRO A 70 4.22 7.56 -22.90
CA PRO A 70 3.37 8.71 -22.54
C PRO A 70 3.20 9.71 -23.70
N GLY A 71 4.20 9.82 -24.57
CA GLY A 71 4.15 10.69 -25.76
C GLY A 71 3.32 10.13 -26.93
N ALA A 72 2.56 9.05 -26.74
CA ALA A 72 1.62 8.55 -27.74
C ALA A 72 0.35 9.43 -27.72
N GLU A 73 0.39 10.58 -28.39
CA GLU A 73 -0.77 11.48 -28.51
C GLU A 73 -1.97 10.81 -29.18
N GLU A 74 -1.66 9.88 -30.09
CA GLU A 74 -2.58 9.06 -30.87
C GLU A 74 -3.54 8.19 -30.04
N VAL A 75 -3.22 7.90 -28.77
CA VAL A 75 -4.13 7.14 -27.89
C VAL A 75 -5.33 8.02 -27.51
N ASP A 76 -6.47 7.73 -28.11
CA ASP A 76 -7.75 8.42 -27.90
C ASP A 76 -8.75 7.55 -27.12
N SER A 77 -9.87 8.16 -26.71
CA SER A 77 -10.95 7.45 -26.01
C SER A 77 -11.48 6.26 -26.82
N SER A 78 -11.52 6.38 -28.16
CA SER A 78 -11.97 5.33 -29.08
C SER A 78 -11.08 4.10 -29.00
N TRP A 79 -9.77 4.29 -29.05
CA TRP A 79 -8.78 3.21 -29.03
C TRP A 79 -8.79 2.48 -27.69
N ILE A 80 -8.95 3.21 -26.57
CA ILE A 80 -9.08 2.58 -25.25
C ILE A 80 -10.31 1.66 -25.20
N VAL A 81 -11.44 2.10 -25.75
CA VAL A 81 -12.68 1.29 -25.83
C VAL A 81 -12.55 0.16 -26.86
N TYR A 82 -11.76 0.36 -27.93
CA TYR A 82 -11.49 -0.65 -28.95
C TYR A 82 -10.72 -1.86 -28.40
N ASN A 83 -9.79 -1.63 -27.47
CA ASN A 83 -9.02 -2.68 -26.80
C ASN A 83 -9.86 -3.58 -25.88
N ARG A 84 -11.13 -3.23 -25.67
CA ARG A 84 -12.03 -4.03 -24.84
C ARG A 84 -12.22 -5.43 -25.44
N PRO A 85 -11.99 -6.50 -24.67
CA PRO A 85 -12.21 -7.86 -25.15
C PRO A 85 -13.68 -8.11 -25.48
N ARG A 86 -13.94 -8.77 -26.61
CA ARG A 86 -15.28 -9.19 -27.06
C ARG A 86 -15.31 -10.71 -27.14
N GLY A 87 -16.26 -11.38 -26.45
CA GLY A 87 -16.47 -12.84 -26.55
C GLY A 87 -16.79 -13.53 -25.22
N THR A 88 -17.00 -14.85 -25.25
CA THR A 88 -17.37 -15.70 -24.10
C THR A 88 -16.20 -16.19 -23.25
N ALA A 89 -14.95 -16.10 -23.74
CA ALA A 89 -13.72 -16.16 -22.94
C ALA A 89 -13.47 -14.84 -22.18
N ALA A 90 -14.56 -14.15 -21.82
CA ALA A 90 -14.57 -12.75 -21.41
C ALA A 90 -13.99 -12.53 -20.02
N THR A 91 -14.07 -13.50 -19.11
CA THR A 91 -13.69 -13.27 -17.70
C THR A 91 -12.20 -12.97 -17.58
N ASP A 92 -11.34 -13.86 -18.09
CA ASP A 92 -9.89 -13.70 -18.02
C ASP A 92 -9.41 -12.47 -18.79
N ALA A 93 -9.96 -12.26 -19.98
CA ALA A 93 -9.64 -11.09 -20.78
C ALA A 93 -10.14 -9.78 -20.14
N THR A 94 -11.26 -9.80 -19.41
CA THR A 94 -11.76 -8.62 -18.68
C THR A 94 -10.85 -8.28 -17.50
N LEU A 95 -10.30 -9.29 -16.81
CA LEU A 95 -9.31 -9.10 -15.75
C LEU A 95 -8.02 -8.46 -16.29
N GLU A 96 -7.53 -8.94 -17.44
CA GLU A 96 -6.40 -8.34 -18.13
C GLU A 96 -6.71 -6.92 -18.61
N HIS A 97 -7.91 -6.68 -19.14
CA HIS A 97 -8.34 -5.33 -19.56
C HIS A 97 -8.42 -4.36 -18.39
N ALA A 98 -8.91 -4.80 -17.23
CA ALA A 98 -8.94 -4.00 -16.01
C ALA A 98 -7.54 -3.55 -15.59
N GLY A 99 -6.56 -4.44 -15.66
CA GLY A 99 -5.16 -4.10 -15.41
C GLY A 99 -4.59 -3.17 -16.50
N PHE A 100 -4.94 -3.40 -17.75
CA PHE A 100 -4.53 -2.55 -18.87
C PHE A 100 -5.00 -1.09 -18.69
N LEU A 101 -6.23 -0.87 -18.21
CA LEU A 101 -6.76 0.46 -17.89
C LEU A 101 -5.92 1.17 -16.81
N LEU A 102 -5.51 0.46 -15.75
CA LEU A 102 -4.62 1.01 -14.73
C LEU A 102 -3.26 1.39 -15.32
N GLY A 103 -2.67 0.53 -16.15
CA GLY A 103 -1.40 0.80 -16.82
C GLY A 103 -1.46 2.05 -17.72
N LEU A 104 -2.57 2.25 -18.45
CA LEU A 104 -2.80 3.48 -19.22
C LEU A 104 -2.96 4.71 -18.34
N GLY A 105 -3.65 4.58 -17.20
CA GLY A 105 -3.82 5.64 -16.21
C GLY A 105 -2.51 6.09 -15.57
N LEU A 106 -1.61 5.16 -15.24
CA LEU A 106 -0.26 5.46 -14.75
C LEU A 106 0.63 6.16 -15.80
N ASN A 107 0.32 5.97 -17.09
CA ASN A 107 0.97 6.67 -18.19
C ASN A 107 0.32 8.02 -18.54
N GLY A 108 -0.78 8.40 -17.89
CA GLY A 108 -1.48 9.67 -18.10
C GLY A 108 -2.52 9.67 -19.23
N HIS A 109 -2.69 8.54 -19.94
CA HIS A 109 -3.59 8.46 -21.10
C HIS A 109 -5.07 8.40 -20.74
N LEU A 110 -5.39 8.01 -19.50
CA LEU A 110 -6.78 7.86 -19.06
C LEU A 110 -7.50 9.20 -18.84
N SER A 111 -6.74 10.31 -18.76
CA SER A 111 -7.29 11.67 -18.78
C SER A 111 -8.07 12.01 -20.06
N LYS A 112 -7.79 11.32 -21.17
CA LYS A 112 -8.45 11.51 -22.47
C LYS A 112 -9.74 10.69 -22.63
N LEU A 113 -10.06 9.81 -21.68
CA LEU A 113 -11.22 8.94 -21.75
C LEU A 113 -12.51 9.75 -21.53
N SER A 114 -13.51 9.55 -22.38
CA SER A 114 -14.77 10.28 -22.25
C SER A 114 -15.54 9.88 -21.00
N THR A 115 -16.25 10.83 -20.41
CA THR A 115 -17.10 10.63 -19.22
C THR A 115 -18.19 9.58 -19.45
N THR A 116 -18.73 9.51 -20.67
CA THR A 116 -19.67 8.47 -21.09
C THR A 116 -19.04 7.06 -21.07
N ALA A 117 -17.80 6.92 -21.53
CA ALA A 117 -17.10 5.63 -21.47
C ALA A 117 -16.78 5.23 -20.03
N LEU A 118 -16.40 6.20 -19.19
CA LEU A 118 -16.18 5.99 -17.76
C LEU A 118 -17.41 5.41 -17.07
N HIS A 119 -18.59 6.00 -17.32
CA HIS A 119 -19.84 5.50 -16.76
C HIS A 119 -20.19 4.08 -17.27
N ASP A 120 -19.96 3.74 -18.55
CA ASP A 120 -20.19 2.37 -19.05
C ASP A 120 -19.27 1.34 -18.38
N TYR A 121 -18.04 1.71 -18.03
CA TYR A 121 -17.15 0.82 -17.29
C TYR A 121 -17.61 0.60 -15.84
N LEU A 122 -18.02 1.66 -15.14
CA LEU A 122 -18.45 1.57 -13.74
C LEU A 122 -19.81 0.90 -13.57
N LEU A 123 -20.74 1.10 -14.51
CA LEU A 123 -22.08 0.48 -14.48
C LEU A 123 -22.06 -1.05 -14.52
N ARG A 124 -20.99 -1.65 -15.04
CA ARG A 124 -20.85 -3.11 -15.13
C ARG A 124 -20.51 -3.77 -13.80
N ASN A 125 -20.19 -2.97 -12.79
CA ASN A 125 -19.92 -3.40 -11.42
C ASN A 125 -18.88 -4.54 -11.31
N HIS A 126 -17.90 -4.58 -12.21
CA HIS A 126 -16.80 -5.53 -12.13
C HIS A 126 -15.68 -4.94 -11.26
N GLU A 127 -15.44 -5.56 -10.11
CA GLU A 127 -14.60 -5.04 -9.02
C GLU A 127 -13.23 -4.55 -9.49
N LEU A 128 -12.48 -5.38 -10.22
CA LEU A 128 -11.12 -5.04 -10.66
C LEU A 128 -11.11 -3.98 -11.77
N THR A 129 -12.16 -3.91 -12.59
CA THR A 129 -12.28 -2.84 -13.59
C THR A 129 -12.46 -1.50 -12.88
N SER A 130 -13.30 -1.45 -11.84
CA SER A 130 -13.46 -0.27 -11.00
C SER A 130 -12.14 0.10 -10.31
N VAL A 131 -11.43 -0.86 -9.71
CA VAL A 131 -10.11 -0.63 -9.08
C VAL A 131 -9.12 -0.03 -10.08
N GLY A 132 -8.96 -0.66 -11.25
CA GLY A 132 -8.00 -0.21 -12.26
C GLY A 132 -8.35 1.15 -12.86
N LEU A 133 -9.63 1.43 -13.07
CA LEU A 133 -10.11 2.70 -13.58
C LEU A 133 -9.96 3.83 -12.56
N LEU A 134 -10.37 3.61 -11.31
CA LEU A 134 -10.30 4.62 -10.24
C LEU A 134 -8.85 5.00 -9.94
N LEU A 135 -7.98 4.02 -9.70
CA LEU A 135 -6.56 4.29 -9.46
C LEU A 135 -5.86 4.88 -10.69
N GLY A 136 -6.21 4.42 -11.89
CA GLY A 136 -5.68 4.96 -13.13
C GLY A 136 -6.05 6.43 -13.35
N LEU A 137 -7.30 6.79 -13.08
CA LEU A 137 -7.78 8.17 -13.18
C LEU A 137 -7.15 9.08 -12.13
N ALA A 138 -7.03 8.57 -10.90
CA ALA A 138 -6.34 9.26 -9.81
C ALA A 138 -4.89 9.57 -10.18
N ALA A 139 -4.17 8.57 -10.68
CA ALA A 139 -2.77 8.71 -11.08
C ALA A 139 -2.59 9.69 -12.25
N SER A 140 -3.49 9.66 -13.25
CA SER A 140 -3.47 10.62 -14.36
C SER A 140 -3.70 12.07 -13.92
N ASN A 141 -4.43 12.29 -12.82
CA ASN A 141 -4.81 13.60 -12.29
C ASN A 141 -4.11 13.92 -10.95
N CYS A 142 -2.96 13.30 -10.68
CA CYS A 142 -2.25 13.42 -9.41
C CYS A 142 -1.98 14.89 -9.04
N GLY A 143 -2.37 15.30 -7.83
CA GLY A 143 -2.19 16.66 -7.32
C GLY A 143 -3.06 17.76 -7.96
N THR A 144 -3.96 17.43 -8.90
CA THR A 144 -4.77 18.44 -9.61
C THR A 144 -6.03 18.89 -8.88
N MET A 145 -6.48 18.15 -7.86
CA MET A 145 -7.75 18.38 -7.16
C MET A 145 -8.98 18.43 -8.09
N ASN A 146 -8.97 17.66 -9.18
CA ASN A 146 -10.09 17.61 -10.13
C ASN A 146 -11.40 17.16 -9.46
N LEU A 147 -12.37 18.09 -9.39
CA LEU A 147 -13.66 17.88 -8.73
C LEU A 147 -14.48 16.73 -9.33
N GLU A 148 -14.37 16.48 -10.64
CA GLU A 148 -15.09 15.38 -11.30
C GLU A 148 -14.58 14.02 -10.79
N CYS A 149 -13.26 13.85 -10.75
CA CYS A 149 -12.64 12.65 -10.18
C CYS A 149 -12.94 12.52 -8.67
N THR A 150 -12.92 13.63 -7.93
CA THR A 150 -13.30 13.63 -6.51
C THR A 150 -14.72 13.11 -6.32
N LYS A 151 -15.69 13.62 -7.09
CA LYS A 151 -17.09 13.18 -7.01
C LYS A 151 -17.23 11.69 -7.30
N LEU A 152 -16.54 11.22 -8.34
CA LEU A 152 -16.56 9.82 -8.77
C LEU A 152 -15.93 8.88 -7.72
N MET A 153 -14.91 9.32 -6.98
CA MET A 153 -14.32 8.51 -5.89
C MET A 153 -15.10 8.63 -4.58
N SER A 154 -15.67 9.81 -4.30
CA SER A 154 -16.39 10.06 -3.04
C SER A 154 -17.63 9.20 -2.87
N ILE A 155 -18.26 8.75 -3.96
CA ILE A 155 -19.42 7.84 -3.89
C ILE A 155 -19.05 6.46 -3.34
N HIS A 156 -17.77 6.08 -3.40
CA HIS A 156 -17.28 4.80 -2.90
C HIS A 156 -16.72 4.89 -1.47
N VAL A 157 -16.73 6.09 -0.85
CA VAL A 157 -16.20 6.33 0.50
C VAL A 157 -17.31 6.87 1.39
N ASP A 158 -17.76 6.04 2.33
CA ASP A 158 -18.95 6.30 3.14
C ASP A 158 -18.89 7.60 3.95
N ALA A 159 -17.69 8.03 4.35
CA ALA A 159 -17.50 9.26 5.12
C ALA A 159 -17.60 10.54 4.30
N LEU A 160 -17.51 10.46 2.97
CA LEU A 160 -17.70 11.60 2.06
C LEU A 160 -19.13 11.67 1.53
N LEU A 161 -19.94 10.64 1.77
CA LEU A 161 -21.34 10.62 1.37
C LEU A 161 -22.19 11.51 2.30
N PRO A 162 -23.14 12.28 1.75
CA PRO A 162 -24.12 13.00 2.55
C PRO A 162 -24.89 12.06 3.50
N PRO A 163 -25.33 12.51 4.68
CA PRO A 163 -26.06 11.67 5.63
C PRO A 163 -27.39 11.14 5.06
N THR A 164 -27.92 11.75 4.00
CA THR A 164 -29.17 11.37 3.31
C THR A 164 -28.96 10.39 2.15
N SER A 165 -27.73 9.98 1.84
CA SER A 165 -27.46 9.03 0.74
C SER A 165 -27.94 7.63 1.09
N THR A 166 -28.42 6.89 0.09
CA THR A 166 -28.69 5.46 0.20
C THR A 166 -27.40 4.69 0.48
N GLU A 167 -27.48 3.64 1.29
CA GLU A 167 -26.36 2.70 1.47
C GLU A 167 -26.01 2.06 0.12
N LEU A 168 -24.74 2.16 -0.26
CA LEU A 168 -24.22 1.58 -1.49
C LEU A 168 -23.43 0.34 -1.14
N ASP A 169 -23.81 -0.80 -1.72
CA ASP A 169 -23.04 -2.03 -1.63
C ASP A 169 -21.80 -1.93 -2.52
N VAL A 170 -20.69 -1.49 -1.92
CA VAL A 170 -19.41 -1.27 -2.59
C VAL A 170 -18.41 -2.31 -2.12
N HIS A 171 -17.84 -3.05 -3.07
CA HIS A 171 -16.84 -4.06 -2.78
C HIS A 171 -15.61 -3.46 -2.04
N PRO A 172 -15.06 -4.13 -0.99
CA PRO A 172 -13.95 -3.59 -0.18
C PRO A 172 -12.74 -3.13 -1.01
N LEU A 173 -12.35 -3.89 -2.04
CA LEU A 173 -11.23 -3.51 -2.92
C LEU A 173 -11.45 -2.17 -3.63
N VAL A 174 -12.69 -1.88 -4.04
CA VAL A 174 -13.04 -0.61 -4.69
C VAL A 174 -12.97 0.54 -3.70
N ARG A 175 -13.36 0.31 -2.44
CA ARG A 175 -13.22 1.31 -1.35
C ARG A 175 -11.75 1.64 -1.10
N VAL A 176 -10.89 0.63 -0.95
CA VAL A 176 -9.43 0.81 -0.77
C VAL A 176 -8.83 1.60 -1.95
N ALA A 177 -9.16 1.22 -3.18
CA ALA A 177 -8.72 1.91 -4.39
C ALA A 177 -9.19 3.37 -4.45
N SER A 178 -10.42 3.65 -4.02
CA SER A 178 -11.00 4.99 -3.99
C SER A 178 -10.33 5.89 -2.95
N VAL A 179 -10.06 5.36 -1.76
CA VAL A 179 -9.35 6.08 -0.68
C VAL A 179 -7.92 6.44 -1.12
N MET A 180 -7.19 5.46 -1.68
CA MET A 180 -5.86 5.72 -2.24
C MET A 180 -5.91 6.72 -3.40
N GLY A 181 -6.92 6.61 -4.28
CA GLY A 181 -7.14 7.52 -5.39
C GLY A 181 -7.37 8.97 -4.95
N LEU A 182 -8.16 9.18 -3.88
CA LEU A 182 -8.34 10.51 -3.27
C LEU A 182 -7.00 11.05 -2.72
N GLY A 183 -6.19 10.19 -2.11
CA GLY A 183 -4.84 10.54 -1.66
C GLY A 183 -3.94 11.05 -2.79
N LEU A 184 -3.96 10.39 -3.94
CA LEU A 184 -3.21 10.80 -5.14
C LEU A 184 -3.75 12.11 -5.74
N LEU A 185 -5.07 12.27 -5.83
CA LEU A 185 -5.70 13.45 -6.41
C LEU A 185 -5.41 14.73 -5.62
N TYR A 186 -5.35 14.60 -4.29
CA TYR A 186 -5.07 15.68 -3.34
C TYR A 186 -3.63 15.66 -2.82
N ALA A 187 -2.71 14.93 -3.45
CA ALA A 187 -1.31 14.86 -3.06
C ALA A 187 -0.70 16.28 -2.95
N GLU A 188 0.03 16.53 -1.87
CA GLU A 188 0.66 17.82 -1.54
C GLU A 188 -0.29 19.02 -1.43
N SER A 189 -1.62 18.82 -1.49
CA SER A 189 -2.59 19.93 -1.44
C SER A 189 -2.75 20.52 -0.03
N GLY A 190 -2.59 19.71 1.03
CA GLY A 190 -2.89 20.12 2.39
C GLY A 190 -4.38 20.43 2.62
N HIS A 191 -5.28 19.82 1.83
CA HIS A 191 -6.71 20.11 1.91
C HIS A 191 -7.32 19.60 3.22
N ARG A 192 -7.66 20.53 4.12
CA ARG A 192 -8.09 20.24 5.50
C ARG A 192 -9.20 19.20 5.61
N HIS A 193 -10.30 19.39 4.88
CA HIS A 193 -11.45 18.48 4.98
C HIS A 193 -11.10 17.05 4.54
N MET A 194 -10.24 16.90 3.52
CA MET A 194 -9.83 15.57 3.05
C MET A 194 -8.92 14.90 4.07
N ALA A 195 -8.00 15.66 4.67
CA ALA A 195 -7.13 15.15 5.74
C ALA A 195 -7.95 14.74 6.98
N GLU A 196 -8.94 15.53 7.39
CA GLU A 196 -9.85 15.20 8.49
C GLU A 196 -10.63 13.91 8.23
N THR A 197 -11.22 13.77 7.04
CA THR A 197 -11.96 12.57 6.67
C THR A 197 -11.06 11.33 6.64
N LEU A 198 -9.89 11.42 5.99
CA LEU A 198 -8.95 10.30 5.90
C LEU A 198 -8.40 9.89 7.28
N LEU A 199 -8.17 10.84 8.18
CA LEU A 199 -7.78 10.55 9.57
C LEU A 199 -8.86 9.77 10.32
N GLY A 200 -10.14 10.10 10.10
CA GLY A 200 -11.26 9.34 10.63
C GLY A 200 -11.35 7.91 10.08
N GLU A 201 -11.00 7.72 8.81
CA GLU A 201 -11.02 6.40 8.15
C GLU A 201 -9.92 5.44 8.64
N ILE A 202 -8.77 5.95 9.13
CA ILE A 202 -7.72 5.11 9.72
C ILE A 202 -8.25 4.36 10.95
N GLY A 203 -9.00 5.03 11.81
CA GLY A 203 -9.55 4.49 13.06
C GLY A 203 -10.97 3.94 12.94
N ARG A 204 -11.42 3.59 11.74
CA ARG A 204 -12.81 3.17 11.49
C ARG A 204 -13.17 1.90 12.29
N PRO A 205 -14.29 1.88 13.05
CA PRO A 205 -14.73 0.69 13.79
C PRO A 205 -15.28 -0.41 12.87
N PRO A 206 -15.32 -1.69 13.32
CA PRO A 206 -15.93 -2.78 12.57
C PRO A 206 -17.47 -2.71 12.64
N GLY A 207 -18.13 -3.31 11.64
CA GLY A 207 -19.59 -3.25 11.51
C GLY A 207 -20.05 -1.96 10.81
N PRO A 208 -21.36 -1.69 10.75
CA PRO A 208 -22.42 -2.37 11.48
C PRO A 208 -22.65 -3.82 11.03
N GLU A 209 -23.03 -4.70 11.96
CA GLU A 209 -23.45 -6.09 11.67
C GLU A 209 -22.39 -6.92 10.93
N MET A 210 -22.57 -7.16 9.62
CA MET A 210 -21.64 -7.92 8.78
C MET A 210 -20.74 -7.04 7.90
N ASP A 211 -20.92 -5.72 7.93
CA ASP A 211 -20.14 -4.80 7.11
C ASP A 211 -18.77 -4.51 7.70
N HIS A 212 -17.84 -4.08 6.83
CA HIS A 212 -16.52 -3.60 7.20
C HIS A 212 -15.67 -4.59 8.02
N CYS A 213 -15.89 -5.89 7.85
CA CYS A 213 -15.15 -6.93 8.57
C CYS A 213 -13.96 -7.49 7.79
N VAL A 214 -13.93 -7.32 6.46
CA VAL A 214 -12.91 -7.91 5.57
C VAL A 214 -11.83 -6.89 5.21
N ASP A 215 -10.56 -7.31 5.24
CA ASP A 215 -9.37 -6.55 4.80
C ASP A 215 -9.25 -5.13 5.40
N ARG A 216 -9.60 -4.97 6.67
CA ARG A 216 -9.57 -3.67 7.37
C ARG A 216 -8.17 -3.09 7.45
N GLU A 217 -7.15 -3.94 7.57
CA GLU A 217 -5.74 -3.56 7.56
C GLU A 217 -5.37 -2.87 6.25
N SER A 218 -5.83 -3.42 5.12
CA SER A 218 -5.59 -2.84 3.79
C SER A 218 -6.26 -1.48 3.63
N TYR A 219 -7.47 -1.33 4.15
CA TYR A 219 -8.21 -0.07 4.11
C TYR A 219 -7.57 1.01 4.99
N ALA A 220 -7.24 0.66 6.24
CA ALA A 220 -6.55 1.57 7.15
C ALA A 220 -5.20 2.00 6.58
N LEU A 221 -4.42 1.06 6.03
CA LEU A 221 -3.14 1.34 5.39
C LEU A 221 -3.28 2.30 4.20
N ALA A 222 -4.27 2.08 3.33
CA ALA A 222 -4.56 2.97 2.22
C ALA A 222 -5.00 4.37 2.68
N ALA A 223 -5.81 4.46 3.74
CA ALA A 223 -6.21 5.74 4.34
C ALA A 223 -5.01 6.49 4.94
N GLY A 224 -4.10 5.79 5.63
CA GLY A 224 -2.86 6.34 6.17
C GLY A 224 -1.91 6.86 5.09
N LEU A 225 -1.69 6.08 4.03
CA LEU A 225 -0.91 6.50 2.87
C LEU A 225 -1.54 7.69 2.17
N ALA A 226 -2.86 7.65 1.93
CA ALA A 226 -3.59 8.75 1.31
C ALA A 226 -3.48 10.04 2.15
N LEU A 227 -3.66 9.97 3.47
CA LEU A 227 -3.47 11.09 4.38
C LEU A 227 -2.04 11.63 4.32
N GLY A 228 -1.06 10.73 4.35
CA GLY A 228 0.36 11.07 4.22
C GLY A 228 0.68 11.79 2.91
N LEU A 229 0.09 11.37 1.79
CA LEU A 229 0.24 12.04 0.49
C LEU A 229 -0.42 13.43 0.47
N VAL A 230 -1.62 13.57 1.03
CA VAL A 230 -2.33 14.87 1.11
C VAL A 230 -1.53 15.88 1.94
N MET A 231 -0.91 15.41 3.02
CA MET A 231 -0.18 16.23 4.00
C MET A 231 1.34 16.19 3.81
N LEU A 232 1.84 15.69 2.68
CA LEU A 232 3.25 15.42 2.44
C LEU A 232 4.13 16.65 2.74
N GLY A 233 5.06 16.51 3.69
CA GLY A 233 5.99 17.58 4.11
C GLY A 233 5.35 18.78 4.84
N LYS A 234 4.04 18.77 5.10
CA LYS A 234 3.31 19.91 5.72
C LYS A 234 3.18 19.84 7.23
N GLY A 235 3.69 18.79 7.89
CA GLY A 235 3.69 18.70 9.36
C GLY A 235 4.66 19.70 10.02
N GLY A 236 5.65 20.19 9.26
CA GLY A 236 6.64 21.19 9.69
C GLY A 236 6.08 22.60 9.82
N SER A 237 5.33 22.99 8.79
CA SER A 237 5.02 24.37 8.43
C SER A 237 3.52 24.49 8.18
N THR A 238 2.96 25.66 8.50
CA THR A 238 1.65 26.19 8.06
C THR A 238 0.45 26.05 9.03
N VAL A 239 0.14 27.21 9.65
CA VAL A 239 -1.17 27.88 9.69
C VAL A 239 -2.40 27.00 9.38
N GLY A 240 -3.27 26.81 10.38
CA GLY A 240 -4.60 26.20 10.22
C GLY A 240 -4.72 24.71 10.56
N LEU A 241 -3.59 24.02 10.77
CA LEU A 241 -3.49 22.64 11.26
C LEU A 241 -3.30 22.45 12.78
N PRO A 242 -2.83 23.43 13.59
CA PRO A 242 -2.57 23.16 15.01
C PRO A 242 -3.83 22.82 15.81
N ASP A 243 -5.02 23.21 15.33
CA ASP A 243 -6.30 22.92 16.00
C ASP A 243 -6.76 21.47 15.88
N LEU A 244 -6.16 20.67 14.98
CA LEU A 244 -6.61 19.31 14.70
C LEU A 244 -5.87 18.22 15.47
N HIS A 245 -4.73 18.54 16.10
CA HIS A 245 -3.91 17.56 16.81
C HIS A 245 -3.67 16.26 16.00
N MET A 246 -3.58 16.35 14.66
CA MET A 246 -3.51 15.17 13.79
C MET A 246 -2.31 14.28 14.14
N ALA A 247 -1.16 14.89 14.45
CA ALA A 247 0.04 14.17 14.87
C ALA A 247 -0.20 13.38 16.17
N ASP A 248 -0.92 13.96 17.13
CA ASP A 248 -1.24 13.29 18.40
C ASP A 248 -2.26 12.15 18.18
N GLN A 249 -3.22 12.33 17.26
CA GLN A 249 -4.18 11.27 16.90
C GLN A 249 -3.49 10.12 16.18
N LEU A 250 -2.58 10.40 15.24
CA LEU A 250 -1.79 9.38 14.57
C LEU A 250 -0.85 8.66 15.56
N TYR A 251 -0.25 9.40 16.50
CA TYR A 251 0.53 8.78 17.57
C TYR A 251 -0.34 7.84 18.43
N HIS A 252 -1.57 8.26 18.75
CA HIS A 252 -2.54 7.43 19.48
C HIS A 252 -2.94 6.17 18.69
N PHE A 253 -3.09 6.26 17.36
CA PHE A 253 -3.31 5.09 16.50
C PHE A 253 -2.07 4.16 16.42
N MET A 254 -0.86 4.72 16.51
CA MET A 254 0.38 3.94 16.45
C MET A 254 0.72 3.19 17.75
N VAL A 255 0.51 3.82 18.90
CA VAL A 255 0.87 3.24 20.22
C VAL A 255 -0.30 2.50 20.84
N GLY A 256 -1.53 2.87 20.47
CA GLY A 256 -2.75 2.37 21.11
C GLY A 256 -3.12 3.18 22.34
N GLY A 257 -4.32 2.91 22.84
CA GLY A 257 -4.92 3.61 23.96
C GLY A 257 -6.44 3.49 23.91
N HIS A 258 -7.14 4.16 24.82
CA HIS A 258 -8.61 4.11 24.82
C HIS A 258 -9.18 4.72 23.54
N VAL A 259 -10.20 4.10 22.97
CA VAL A 259 -10.91 4.67 21.83
C VAL A 259 -11.51 6.00 22.27
N ARG A 260 -10.93 7.10 21.76
CA ARG A 260 -11.59 8.40 21.83
C ARG A 260 -12.77 8.33 20.87
N ALA A 261 -13.87 8.98 21.20
CA ALA A 261 -15.04 8.99 20.34
C ALA A 261 -14.73 9.83 19.07
N ILE A 262 -14.01 9.22 18.13
CA ILE A 262 -13.57 9.81 16.87
C ILE A 262 -14.68 9.55 15.86
N GLY A 263 -15.13 10.62 15.21
CA GLY A 263 -16.20 10.59 14.24
C GLY A 263 -17.31 11.59 14.54
N SER A 264 -17.90 12.12 13.47
CA SER A 264 -19.09 12.98 13.55
C SER A 264 -20.23 12.24 14.26
N ALA A 265 -21.16 12.98 14.88
CA ALA A 265 -22.34 12.39 15.52
C ALA A 265 -23.10 11.42 14.60
N SER A 266 -23.10 11.70 13.29
CA SER A 266 -23.68 10.84 12.25
C SER A 266 -22.99 9.49 12.09
N GLN A 267 -21.67 9.41 12.25
CA GLN A 267 -20.92 8.14 12.18
C GLN A 267 -21.21 7.28 13.41
N ARG A 268 -21.33 7.89 14.59
CA ARG A 268 -21.65 7.16 15.84
C ARG A 268 -23.03 6.50 15.81
N GLU A 269 -24.00 7.11 15.14
CA GLU A 269 -25.32 6.51 14.96
C GLU A 269 -25.29 5.30 14.03
N ARG A 270 -24.46 5.32 12.96
CA ARG A 270 -24.31 4.20 12.02
C ARG A 270 -23.66 2.97 12.66
N PHE A 271 -22.66 3.15 13.52
CA PHE A 271 -21.97 2.06 14.21
C PHE A 271 -22.58 1.72 15.58
N ARG A 272 -23.86 2.07 15.81
CA ARG A 272 -24.55 1.74 17.06
C ARG A 272 -24.75 0.22 17.23
N SER A 273 -24.94 -0.49 16.13
CA SER A 273 -24.99 -1.95 16.10
C SER A 273 -23.56 -2.52 16.03
N PRO A 274 -23.14 -3.38 16.97
CA PRO A 274 -21.81 -3.98 16.93
C PRO A 274 -21.68 -4.94 15.75
N SER A 275 -20.44 -5.21 15.34
CA SER A 275 -20.19 -6.22 14.32
C SER A 275 -20.39 -7.65 14.86
N TYR A 276 -20.81 -8.57 14.00
CA TYR A 276 -20.99 -9.98 14.35
C TYR A 276 -19.72 -10.83 14.17
N GLN A 277 -18.71 -10.32 13.45
CA GLN A 277 -17.49 -11.05 13.14
C GLN A 277 -16.28 -10.59 13.97
N ILE A 278 -16.17 -9.28 14.25
CA ILE A 278 -15.03 -8.70 14.93
C ILE A 278 -15.47 -8.03 16.23
N ARG A 279 -14.90 -8.50 17.34
CA ARG A 279 -15.10 -7.89 18.66
C ARG A 279 -13.87 -7.11 19.07
N GLU A 280 -13.93 -5.79 18.94
CA GLU A 280 -12.92 -4.89 19.49
C GLU A 280 -13.27 -4.52 20.93
N GLY A 281 -12.23 -4.34 21.76
CA GLY A 281 -12.37 -3.80 23.11
C GLY A 281 -12.50 -2.28 23.11
N ASN A 282 -12.41 -1.67 24.28
CA ASN A 282 -12.42 -0.19 24.41
C ASN A 282 -11.06 0.45 24.06
N ALA A 283 -10.13 -0.32 23.51
CA ALA A 283 -8.81 0.12 23.10
C ALA A 283 -8.71 0.12 21.57
N VAL A 284 -7.94 1.07 21.04
CA VAL A 284 -7.61 1.14 19.62
C VAL A 284 -6.90 -0.14 19.20
N ASN A 285 -7.34 -0.73 18.10
CA ASN A 285 -6.70 -1.89 17.51
C ASN A 285 -5.41 -1.48 16.78
N VAL A 286 -4.27 -1.67 17.45
CA VAL A 286 -2.95 -1.31 16.94
C VAL A 286 -2.57 -2.16 15.73
N ASP A 287 -3.05 -3.41 15.64
CA ASP A 287 -2.74 -4.30 14.52
C ASP A 287 -3.28 -3.77 13.18
N VAL A 288 -4.39 -3.04 13.22
CA VAL A 288 -5.00 -2.42 12.03
C VAL A 288 -4.43 -1.03 11.77
N THR A 289 -4.28 -0.22 12.83
CA THR A 289 -4.09 1.23 12.70
C THR A 289 -2.62 1.68 12.76
N SER A 290 -1.73 0.89 13.37
CA SER A 290 -0.30 1.21 13.51
C SER A 290 0.45 1.40 12.19
N PRO A 291 0.38 0.49 11.19
CA PRO A 291 1.13 0.65 9.96
C PRO A 291 0.67 1.90 9.17
N ALA A 292 -0.64 2.14 9.15
CA ALA A 292 -1.25 3.31 8.53
C ALA A 292 -0.76 4.62 9.18
N ALA A 293 -0.83 4.68 10.51
CA ALA A 293 -0.46 5.88 11.27
C ALA A 293 1.04 6.18 11.17
N THR A 294 1.88 5.14 11.19
CA THR A 294 3.33 5.26 11.06
C THR A 294 3.72 5.85 9.72
N LEU A 295 3.16 5.35 8.61
CA LEU A 295 3.43 5.89 7.28
C LEU A 295 2.86 7.29 7.09
N ALA A 296 1.66 7.55 7.61
CA ALA A 296 1.06 8.89 7.59
C ALA A 296 1.94 9.91 8.33
N LEU A 297 2.45 9.58 9.52
CA LEU A 297 3.38 10.44 10.28
C LEU A 297 4.69 10.66 9.52
N GLY A 298 5.28 9.59 8.97
CA GLY A 298 6.52 9.66 8.20
C GLY A 298 6.41 10.58 6.99
N LEU A 299 5.32 10.48 6.22
CA LEU A 299 5.06 11.33 5.05
C LEU A 299 4.66 12.76 5.44
N MET A 300 3.81 12.93 6.46
CA MET A 300 3.40 14.25 6.92
C MET A 300 4.59 15.10 7.41
N PHE A 301 5.54 14.48 8.10
CA PHE A 301 6.76 15.13 8.59
C PHE A 301 8.00 14.87 7.73
N PHE A 302 7.79 14.48 6.47
CA PHE A 302 8.87 14.20 5.52
C PHE A 302 9.87 15.35 5.43
N ASP A 303 11.16 15.03 5.58
CA ASP A 303 12.30 15.96 5.57
C ASP A 303 12.12 17.21 6.46
N SER A 304 11.36 17.09 7.54
CA SER A 304 11.12 18.20 8.48
C SER A 304 12.22 18.35 9.54
N GLY A 305 13.06 17.34 9.73
CA GLY A 305 14.12 17.33 10.76
C GLY A 305 13.60 17.33 12.21
N LYS A 306 12.29 17.12 12.42
CA LYS A 306 11.68 17.14 13.76
C LYS A 306 12.02 15.87 14.55
N VAL A 307 13.12 15.93 15.30
CA VAL A 307 13.61 14.83 16.16
C VAL A 307 12.55 14.32 17.15
N ALA A 308 11.68 15.20 17.66
CA ALA A 308 10.62 14.79 18.61
C ALA A 308 9.66 13.76 17.99
N VAL A 309 9.24 13.96 16.75
CA VAL A 309 8.33 13.04 16.04
C VAL A 309 9.06 11.77 15.63
N ALA A 310 10.33 11.89 15.19
CA ALA A 310 11.14 10.72 14.86
C ALA A 310 11.34 9.79 16.08
N LYS A 311 11.52 10.36 17.28
CA LYS A 311 11.61 9.61 18.54
C LYS A 311 10.32 8.88 18.92
N TRP A 312 9.15 9.33 18.46
CA TRP A 312 7.92 8.57 18.68
C TRP A 312 7.91 7.23 17.94
N MET A 313 8.62 7.17 16.81
CA MET A 313 8.75 5.99 15.95
C MET A 313 10.05 5.21 16.21
N SER A 314 10.85 5.55 17.22
CA SER A 314 12.04 4.75 17.54
C SER A 314 11.66 3.38 18.08
N ALA A 315 12.50 2.38 17.81
CA ALA A 315 12.33 1.06 18.40
C ALA A 315 12.38 1.14 19.93
N PRO A 316 11.51 0.42 20.66
CA PRO A 316 11.55 0.40 22.11
C PRO A 316 12.87 -0.14 22.66
N GLU A 317 13.35 0.44 23.76
CA GLU A 317 14.65 0.08 24.36
C GLU A 317 14.56 -1.09 25.36
N THR A 318 13.37 -1.50 25.78
CA THR A 318 13.16 -2.56 26.78
C THR A 318 12.47 -3.78 26.17
N GLN A 319 12.81 -4.98 26.66
CA GLN A 319 12.19 -6.23 26.22
C GLN A 319 10.66 -6.19 26.36
N TYR A 320 10.16 -5.76 27.52
CA TYR A 320 8.71 -5.66 27.77
C TYR A 320 7.96 -4.81 26.74
N LEU A 321 8.55 -3.70 26.26
CA LEU A 321 7.91 -2.85 25.25
C LEU A 321 8.06 -3.41 23.84
N LEU A 322 9.10 -4.20 23.57
CA LEU A 322 9.26 -4.91 22.30
C LEU A 322 8.20 -6.00 22.14
N ASP A 323 7.88 -6.72 23.22
CA ASP A 323 6.82 -7.75 23.21
C ASP A 323 5.42 -7.18 22.90
N MET A 324 5.23 -5.87 23.10
CA MET A 324 3.97 -5.16 22.82
C MET A 324 3.86 -4.66 21.38
N VAL A 325 4.90 -4.80 20.56
CA VAL A 325 4.94 -4.30 19.18
C VAL A 325 5.33 -5.42 18.23
N ARG A 326 4.47 -5.71 17.26
CA ARG A 326 4.81 -6.71 16.24
C ARG A 326 6.07 -6.30 15.46
N PRO A 327 6.99 -7.24 15.17
CA PRO A 327 8.26 -6.93 14.51
C PRO A 327 8.13 -6.30 13.13
N ASP A 328 7.10 -6.65 12.36
CA ASP A 328 6.79 -6.03 11.05
C ASP A 328 6.48 -4.54 11.17
N PHE A 329 5.85 -4.10 12.26
CA PHE A 329 5.64 -2.67 12.53
C PHE A 329 6.94 -1.94 12.87
N LEU A 330 7.93 -2.62 13.45
CA LEU A 330 9.24 -2.02 13.72
C LEU A 330 9.95 -1.62 12.43
N LEU A 331 9.78 -2.39 11.34
CA LEU A 331 10.29 -2.05 10.01
C LEU A 331 9.70 -0.73 9.52
N LEU A 332 8.36 -0.59 9.57
CA LEU A 332 7.68 0.63 9.15
C LEU A 332 8.02 1.83 10.05
N ARG A 333 8.21 1.59 11.35
CA ARG A 333 8.61 2.62 12.32
C ARG A 333 10.03 3.14 12.06
N THR A 334 10.98 2.24 11.78
CA THR A 334 12.34 2.64 11.37
C THR A 334 12.31 3.42 10.06
N LEU A 335 11.54 2.95 9.09
CA LEU A 335 11.34 3.65 7.82
C LEU A 335 10.75 5.05 8.05
N GLY A 336 9.68 5.17 8.84
CA GLY A 336 9.02 6.44 9.16
C GLY A 336 9.96 7.42 9.86
N ALA A 337 10.74 6.96 10.83
CA ALA A 337 11.76 7.78 11.49
C ALA A 337 12.82 8.30 10.50
N GLY A 338 13.27 7.45 9.57
CA GLY A 338 14.21 7.84 8.51
C GLY A 338 13.63 8.80 7.48
N LEU A 339 12.33 8.71 7.17
CA LEU A 339 11.62 9.68 6.31
C LEU A 339 11.52 11.07 6.97
N VAL A 340 11.34 11.14 8.29
CA VAL A 340 11.31 12.41 9.03
C VAL A 340 12.70 13.05 9.12
N LEU A 341 13.72 12.24 9.42
CA LEU A 341 15.13 12.65 9.49
C LEU A 341 15.85 12.41 8.16
N TRP A 342 15.19 12.75 7.05
CA TRP A 342 15.65 12.44 5.70
C TRP A 342 17.04 13.00 5.38
N SER A 343 17.35 14.18 5.91
CA SER A 343 18.65 14.83 5.75
C SER A 343 19.80 14.13 6.50
N ASP A 344 19.50 13.37 7.56
CA ASP A 344 20.50 12.68 8.39
C ASP A 344 20.82 11.26 7.92
N VAL A 345 20.15 10.77 6.87
CA VAL A 345 20.35 9.42 6.31
C VAL A 345 21.74 9.30 5.67
N ARG A 346 22.58 8.40 6.19
CA ARG A 346 23.95 8.16 5.71
C ARG A 346 24.13 6.75 5.15
N PRO A 347 24.85 6.58 4.02
CA PRO A 347 25.12 5.28 3.40
C PRO A 347 26.27 4.52 4.09
N THR A 348 26.14 4.33 5.40
CA THR A 348 27.15 3.71 6.26
C THR A 348 26.53 2.64 7.13
N ARG A 349 27.27 1.57 7.42
CA ARG A 349 26.82 0.50 8.33
C ARG A 349 26.51 1.03 9.73
N ASP A 350 27.35 1.93 10.24
CA ASP A 350 27.17 2.58 11.54
C ASP A 350 25.80 3.26 11.67
N TRP A 351 25.32 3.88 10.58
CA TRP A 351 23.98 4.49 10.57
C TRP A 351 22.88 3.44 10.61
N VAL A 352 22.99 2.36 9.82
CA VAL A 352 22.00 1.27 9.81
C VAL A 352 21.93 0.62 11.20
N GLU A 353 23.08 0.29 11.79
CA GLU A 353 23.18 -0.35 13.11
C GLU A 353 22.79 0.58 14.26
N SER A 354 22.90 1.90 14.11
CA SER A 354 22.47 2.86 15.13
C SER A 354 20.97 2.82 15.45
N HIS A 355 20.16 2.26 14.56
CA HIS A 355 18.71 2.11 14.76
C HIS A 355 18.35 0.89 15.61
N VAL A 356 19.30 -0.04 15.83
CA VAL A 356 19.08 -1.26 16.60
C VAL A 356 19.29 -0.97 18.09
N PRO A 357 18.28 -1.20 18.95
CA PRO A 357 18.46 -1.04 20.39
C PRO A 357 19.51 -2.00 20.95
N LYS A 358 20.24 -1.56 21.99
CA LYS A 358 21.30 -2.37 22.62
C LYS A 358 20.78 -3.72 23.12
N VAL A 359 19.57 -3.75 23.67
CA VAL A 359 18.91 -4.99 24.15
C VAL A 359 18.74 -6.01 23.02
N VAL A 360 18.30 -5.55 21.84
CA VAL A 360 18.14 -6.40 20.66
C VAL A 360 19.50 -6.88 20.16
N SER A 361 20.49 -5.99 20.02
CA SER A 361 21.82 -6.35 19.53
C SER A 361 22.57 -7.36 20.42
N ALA A 362 22.29 -7.37 21.72
CA ALA A 362 22.95 -8.25 22.67
C ALA A 362 22.32 -9.66 22.75
N GLN A 363 21.04 -9.79 22.42
CA GLN A 363 20.25 -11.00 22.63
C GLN A 363 19.79 -11.69 21.33
N ALA A 364 19.85 -10.99 20.19
CA ALA A 364 19.49 -11.55 18.89
C ALA A 364 20.46 -12.67 18.47
N PHE A 365 19.90 -13.79 17.99
CA PHE A 365 20.66 -14.99 17.61
C PHE A 365 21.56 -15.56 18.73
N GLY A 366 21.21 -15.31 20.00
CA GLY A 366 21.92 -15.85 21.15
C GLY A 366 21.70 -17.36 21.33
N ASP A 367 22.70 -18.03 21.90
CA ASP A 367 22.57 -19.41 22.36
C ASP A 367 21.63 -19.42 23.58
N GLY A 368 20.49 -20.12 23.46
CA GLY A 368 19.33 -20.07 24.39
C GLY A 368 19.57 -20.59 25.81
N GLY A 369 20.56 -20.04 26.51
CA GLY A 369 20.93 -20.39 27.88
C GLY A 369 20.08 -19.71 28.96
N SER A 370 19.33 -18.66 28.63
CA SER A 370 18.44 -17.95 29.56
C SER A 370 16.97 -18.13 29.18
N THR A 371 16.20 -18.80 30.03
CA THR A 371 14.77 -19.11 29.80
C THR A 371 13.84 -17.90 29.91
N ASP A 372 14.31 -16.78 30.44
CA ASP A 372 13.50 -15.57 30.65
C ASP A 372 13.50 -14.62 29.44
N ILE A 373 14.34 -14.89 28.43
CA ILE A 373 14.50 -14.02 27.25
C ILE A 373 13.84 -14.68 26.05
N ASP A 374 12.89 -13.98 25.44
CA ASP A 374 12.32 -14.38 24.16
C ASP A 374 13.29 -14.04 23.02
N HIS A 375 14.16 -14.99 22.70
CA HIS A 375 15.12 -14.85 21.61
C HIS A 375 14.47 -14.80 20.23
N GLU A 376 13.22 -15.27 20.07
CA GLU A 376 12.48 -15.17 18.81
C GLU A 376 12.10 -13.73 18.53
N THR A 377 11.42 -13.08 19.48
CA THR A 377 11.05 -11.66 19.38
C THR A 377 12.27 -10.76 19.15
N MET A 378 13.39 -11.03 19.83
CA MET A 378 14.64 -10.28 19.64
C MET A 378 15.22 -10.46 18.23
N SER A 379 15.23 -11.70 17.72
CA SER A 379 15.79 -12.00 16.39
C SER A 379 14.91 -11.45 15.27
N GLN A 380 13.58 -11.52 15.42
CA GLN A 380 12.63 -10.93 14.49
C GLN A 380 12.71 -9.39 14.49
N ALA A 381 12.80 -8.77 15.66
CA ALA A 381 12.99 -7.32 15.78
C ALA A 381 14.28 -6.85 15.12
N TYR A 382 15.39 -7.56 15.33
CA TYR A 382 16.68 -7.27 14.71
C TYR A 382 16.59 -7.25 13.18
N CYS A 383 16.03 -8.32 12.59
CA CYS A 383 15.88 -8.44 11.13
C CYS A 383 15.00 -7.33 10.55
N ASN A 384 13.86 -7.02 11.18
CA ASN A 384 12.90 -6.03 10.69
C ASN A 384 13.43 -4.59 10.81
N ILE A 385 14.12 -4.24 11.91
CA ILE A 385 14.74 -2.92 12.08
C ILE A 385 15.84 -2.69 11.03
N LEU A 386 16.71 -3.68 10.81
CA LEU A 386 17.74 -3.60 9.77
C LEU A 386 17.13 -3.49 8.37
N ALA A 387 16.10 -4.28 8.08
CA ALA A 387 15.39 -4.22 6.81
C ALA A 387 14.74 -2.84 6.59
N GLY A 388 14.13 -2.24 7.63
CA GLY A 388 13.53 -0.91 7.58
C GLY A 388 14.55 0.20 7.31
N ALA A 389 15.70 0.14 8.00
CA ALA A 389 16.81 1.06 7.76
C ALA A 389 17.41 0.90 6.36
N CYS A 390 17.60 -0.34 5.88
CA CYS A 390 18.05 -0.61 4.51
C CYS A 390 17.03 -0.13 3.46
N LEU A 391 15.74 -0.27 3.72
CA LEU A 391 14.68 0.24 2.85
C LEU A 391 14.71 1.78 2.79
N CYS A 392 14.88 2.45 3.93
CA CYS A 392 15.05 3.90 3.98
C CYS A 392 16.26 4.36 3.16
N LEU A 393 17.40 3.66 3.28
CA LEU A 393 18.60 3.93 2.49
C LEU A 393 18.34 3.73 0.99
N GLY A 394 17.62 2.66 0.63
CA GLY A 394 17.21 2.38 -0.74
C GLY A 394 16.33 3.48 -1.33
N LEU A 395 15.40 4.05 -0.54
CA LEU A 395 14.59 5.19 -0.96
C LEU A 395 15.42 6.47 -1.12
N LYS A 396 16.34 6.76 -0.18
CA LYS A 396 17.17 7.97 -0.21
C LYS A 396 18.08 8.02 -1.43
N PHE A 397 18.65 6.88 -1.80
CA PHE A 397 19.62 6.76 -2.89
C PHE A 397 19.02 6.12 -4.16
N ALA A 398 17.69 6.04 -4.26
CA ALA A 398 17.00 5.49 -5.43
C ALA A 398 17.42 6.23 -6.72
N GLY A 399 17.93 5.49 -7.71
CA GLY A 399 18.37 6.04 -9.00
C GLY A 399 19.69 6.84 -8.97
N SER A 400 20.33 7.00 -7.81
CA SER A 400 21.57 7.79 -7.67
C SER A 400 22.86 7.05 -8.06
N ALA A 401 22.81 5.71 -8.16
CA ALA A 401 23.97 4.85 -8.40
C ALA A 401 25.14 5.09 -7.40
N ASN A 402 24.83 5.39 -6.14
CA ASN A 402 25.85 5.62 -5.10
C ASN A 402 26.57 4.32 -4.69
N ASN A 403 27.89 4.28 -4.84
CA ASN A 403 28.72 3.12 -4.53
C ASN A 403 28.71 2.74 -3.04
N GLN A 404 28.75 3.71 -2.12
CA GLN A 404 28.74 3.43 -0.67
C GLN A 404 27.40 2.81 -0.23
N ALA A 405 26.29 3.32 -0.78
CA ALA A 405 24.97 2.76 -0.52
C ALA A 405 24.86 1.34 -1.08
N PHE A 406 25.39 1.10 -2.29
CA PHE A 406 25.45 -0.24 -2.89
C PHE A 406 26.25 -1.23 -2.03
N ASP A 407 27.46 -0.87 -1.61
CA ASP A 407 28.31 -1.75 -0.79
C ASP A 407 27.67 -2.09 0.57
N THR A 408 26.99 -1.10 1.16
CA THR A 408 26.27 -1.28 2.43
C THR A 408 25.06 -2.20 2.26
N LEU A 409 24.20 -1.96 1.25
CA LEU A 409 23.03 -2.80 0.99
C LEU A 409 23.42 -4.22 0.56
N LEU A 410 24.47 -4.37 -0.26
CA LEU A 410 24.98 -5.67 -0.67
C LEU A 410 25.54 -6.46 0.51
N HIS A 411 26.18 -5.78 1.47
CA HIS A 411 26.62 -6.41 2.71
C HIS A 411 25.45 -7.01 3.49
N TYR A 412 24.38 -6.24 3.74
CA TYR A 412 23.20 -6.76 4.44
C TYR A 412 22.45 -7.83 3.64
N ALA A 413 22.38 -7.71 2.31
CA ALA A 413 21.81 -8.76 1.47
C ALA A 413 22.56 -10.10 1.61
N ARG A 414 23.90 -10.06 1.61
CA ARG A 414 24.74 -11.24 1.88
C ARG A 414 24.55 -11.76 3.30
N LEU A 415 24.47 -10.87 4.29
CA LEU A 415 24.22 -11.22 5.68
C LEU A 415 22.89 -11.99 5.82
N PHE A 416 21.80 -11.52 5.20
CA PHE A 416 20.51 -12.23 5.23
C PHE A 416 20.55 -13.57 4.50
N LEU A 417 21.27 -13.68 3.36
CA LEU A 417 21.46 -14.96 2.66
C LEU A 417 22.27 -15.96 3.49
N ASP A 418 23.29 -15.49 4.21
CA ASP A 418 24.09 -16.34 5.10
C ASP A 418 23.33 -16.72 6.36
N LEU A 419 22.50 -15.83 6.91
CA LEU A 419 21.60 -16.15 8.03
C LEU A 419 20.65 -17.29 7.66
N GLN A 420 20.01 -17.26 6.49
CA GLN A 420 19.11 -18.33 6.03
C GLN A 420 19.75 -19.73 5.99
N ARG A 421 21.08 -19.81 5.92
CA ARG A 421 21.83 -21.08 5.94
C ARG A 421 22.11 -21.60 7.34
N ARG A 422 22.01 -20.75 8.37
CA ARG A 422 22.30 -21.11 9.77
C ARG A 422 21.08 -21.71 10.45
N PRO A 423 21.27 -22.63 11.42
CA PRO A 423 20.16 -23.17 12.22
C PRO A 423 19.51 -22.09 13.09
N SER A 424 20.27 -21.08 13.52
CA SER A 424 19.75 -19.94 14.30
C SER A 424 18.72 -19.09 13.54
N ALA A 425 18.57 -19.25 12.22
CA ALA A 425 17.51 -18.57 11.47
C ALA A 425 16.10 -19.06 11.82
N GLU A 426 15.95 -20.26 12.38
CA GLU A 426 14.66 -20.75 12.86
C GLU A 426 14.08 -19.84 13.96
N GLN A 427 14.94 -19.23 14.80
CA GLN A 427 14.54 -18.26 15.80
C GLN A 427 13.88 -17.01 15.20
N ALA A 428 14.19 -16.65 13.95
CA ALA A 428 13.59 -15.49 13.28
C ALA A 428 12.38 -15.86 12.40
N GLY A 429 11.93 -17.12 12.43
CA GLY A 429 10.90 -17.64 11.53
C GLY A 429 11.49 -18.03 10.17
N ARG A 430 12.02 -19.25 10.07
CA ARG A 430 12.37 -19.86 8.78
C ARG A 430 11.09 -20.43 8.18
N ASN A 431 10.70 -19.94 7.00
CA ASN A 431 9.50 -20.34 6.25
C ASN A 431 9.10 -21.80 6.41
#